data_AF-A0A937TF06-F1
#
_entry.id   AF-A0A937TF06-F1
#
_cell.length_a   1.000
_cell.length_b   1.000
_cell.length_c   1.000
_cell.angle_alpha   90.00
_cell.angle_beta   90.00
_cell.angle_gamma   90.00
#
_symmetry.space_group_name_H-M   'P 1'
#
loop_
_entity.id
_entity.type
_entity.pdbx_description
1 polymer ?
#
loop_
_entity_poly.entity_id
_entity_poly.type
_entity_poly.pdbx_seq_one_letter_code
_entity_poly.pdbx_strand_id
1 'polypeptide(L)' 'MKTVADLVRGWLKSLGQNLTPYAVELRYDDEFWPAAATASRALDTALTIKKFVMDRLPPGMKPEGE' A
#
# COMPACT_ATOMS: atom_id res chain seq x y z
N MET A 1 26.73 7.60 -0.89
CA MET A 1 25.69 8.61 -1.22
C MET A 1 24.41 7.84 -1.54
N LYS A 2 23.24 8.19 -0.99
CA LYS A 2 21.97 7.48 -1.30
C LYS A 2 21.44 7.93 -2.67
N THR A 3 20.94 6.99 -3.45
CA THR A 3 20.33 7.25 -4.77
C THR A 3 18.84 7.54 -4.67
N VAL A 4 18.23 8.06 -5.75
CA VAL A 4 16.77 8.19 -5.86
C VAL A 4 16.07 6.84 -5.66
N ALA A 5 16.65 5.76 -6.19
CA ALA A 5 16.11 4.41 -6.00
C ALA A 5 16.10 3.97 -4.53
N ASP A 6 17.10 4.39 -3.73
CA ASP A 6 17.15 4.10 -2.30
C ASP A 6 16.07 4.87 -1.53
N LEU A 7 15.81 6.12 -1.91
CA LEU A 7 14.75 6.93 -1.31
C LEU A 7 13.36 6.33 -1.62
N VAL A 8 13.13 5.96 -2.88
CA VAL A 8 11.87 5.34 -3.31
C VAL A 8 11.63 4.02 -2.59
N ARG A 9 12.65 3.16 -2.46
CA ARG A 9 12.54 1.91 -1.69
C ARG A 9 12.23 2.16 -0.22
N GLY A 10 12.89 3.14 0.40
CA GLY A 10 12.63 3.51 1.78
C GLY A 10 11.20 4.00 2.01
N TRP A 11 10.70 4.86 1.11
CA TRP A 11 9.33 5.36 1.17
C TRP A 11 8.29 4.24 0.99
N LEU A 12 8.46 3.38 0.00
CA LEU A 12 7.55 2.26 -0.24
C LEU A 12 7.52 1.28 0.95
N LYS A 13 8.69 1.00 1.54
CA LYS A 13 8.78 0.19 2.75
C LYS A 13 8.02 0.81 3.91
N SER A 14 8.16 2.12 4.13
CA SER A 14 7.45 2.84 5.19
C SER A 14 5.92 2.76 5.03
N LEU A 15 5.40 2.98 3.81
CA LEU A 15 3.97 2.83 3.53
C LEU A 15 3.49 1.41 3.82
N GLY A 16 4.23 0.38 3.38
CA GLY A 16 3.89 -1.00 3.67
C GLY A 16 3.89 -1.31 5.18
N GLN A 17 4.85 -0.78 5.95
CA GLN A 17 4.89 -0.92 7.40
C GLN A 17 3.68 -0.27 8.09
N ASN A 18 3.21 0.87 7.59
CA ASN A 18 2.02 1.54 8.12
C ASN A 18 0.72 0.77 7.80
N LEU A 19 0.67 0.07 6.67
CA LEU A 19 -0.48 -0.74 6.26
C LEU A 19 -0.52 -2.13 6.92
N THR A 20 0.64 -2.66 7.31
CA THR A 20 0.78 -4.04 7.82
C THR A 20 -0.13 -4.33 9.03
N PRO A 21 -0.21 -3.50 10.07
CA PRO A 21 -1.09 -3.78 11.22
C PRO A 21 -2.55 -3.94 10.79
N TYR A 22 -3.07 -3.01 9.98
CA TYR A 22 -4.45 -3.09 9.48
C TYR A 22 -4.71 -4.40 8.72
N ALA A 23 -3.78 -4.80 7.84
CA ALA A 23 -3.92 -6.02 7.04
C ALA A 23 -3.79 -7.31 7.86
N VAL A 24 -3.02 -7.28 8.96
CA VAL A 24 -2.88 -8.42 9.89
C VAL A 24 -4.16 -8.57 10.70
N GLU A 25 -4.63 -7.50 11.36
CA GLU A 25 -5.85 -7.55 12.16
C GLU A 25 -7.05 -7.99 11.30
N LEU A 26 -7.25 -7.37 10.13
CA LEU A 26 -8.34 -7.72 9.21
C LEU A 26 -8.34 -9.21 8.77
N ARG A 27 -7.17 -9.88 8.79
CA ARG A 27 -7.06 -11.29 8.39
C ARG A 27 -7.32 -12.26 9.53
N TYR A 28 -6.96 -11.89 10.75
CA TYR A 28 -6.86 -12.84 11.86
C TYR A 28 -7.81 -12.53 13.03
N ASP A 29 -8.34 -11.31 13.10
CA ASP A 29 -9.30 -10.89 14.11
C ASP A 29 -10.66 -10.61 13.44
N ASP A 30 -11.59 -11.55 13.58
CA ASP A 30 -12.96 -11.44 13.05
C ASP A 30 -13.79 -10.35 13.75
N GLU A 31 -13.34 -9.87 14.92
CA GLU A 31 -13.96 -8.77 15.66
C GLU A 31 -13.31 -7.40 15.33
N PHE A 32 -12.32 -7.38 14.44
CA PHE A 32 -11.63 -6.17 14.04
C PHE A 32 -12.51 -5.26 13.18
N TRP A 33 -13.21 -4.35 13.86
CA TRP A 33 -13.99 -3.27 13.25
C TRP A 33 -13.39 -1.91 13.61
N PRO A 34 -12.34 -1.46 12.90
CA PRO A 34 -11.64 -0.24 13.24
C PRO A 34 -12.50 0.99 13.03
N ALA A 35 -12.13 2.09 13.69
CA ALA A 35 -12.74 3.39 13.42
C ALA A 35 -12.61 3.77 11.92
N ALA A 36 -13.63 4.44 11.38
CA ALA A 36 -13.66 4.84 9.96
C ALA A 36 -12.40 5.59 9.52
N ALA A 37 -11.84 6.45 10.38
CA ALA A 37 -10.59 7.17 10.09
C ALA A 37 -9.38 6.24 9.90
N THR A 38 -9.32 5.12 10.64
CA THR A 38 -8.27 4.12 10.48
C THR A 38 -8.44 3.34 9.18
N ALA A 39 -9.66 2.93 8.84
CA ALA A 39 -9.96 2.29 7.57
C ALA A 39 -9.63 3.20 6.37
N SER A 40 -10.00 4.48 6.44
CA SER A 40 -9.68 5.47 5.40
C SER A 40 -8.18 5.60 5.17
N ARG A 41 -7.38 5.75 6.23
CA ARG A 41 -5.91 5.85 6.11
C ARG A 41 -5.29 4.60 5.51
N ALA A 42 -5.79 3.41 5.87
CA ALA A 42 -5.33 2.15 5.31
C ALA A 42 -5.65 2.07 3.82
N LEU A 43 -6.87 2.46 3.42
CA LEU A 43 -7.28 2.53 2.02
C LEU A 43 -6.40 3.50 1.22
N ASP A 44 -6.20 4.73 1.71
CA ASP A 44 -5.38 5.74 1.04
C ASP A 44 -3.93 5.26 0.83
N THR A 45 -3.37 4.59 1.86
CA THR A 45 -2.03 3.99 1.79
C THR A 45 -1.99 2.88 0.74
N ALA A 46 -2.99 1.99 0.73
CA ALA A 46 -3.07 0.89 -0.23
C ALA A 46 -3.22 1.41 -1.67
N LEU A 47 -4.07 2.41 -1.90
CA LEU A 47 -4.25 3.04 -3.21
C LEU A 47 -2.98 3.74 -3.69
N THR A 48 -2.25 4.39 -2.78
CA THR A 48 -0.96 5.03 -3.09
C THR A 48 0.07 4.00 -3.55
N ILE A 49 0.20 2.89 -2.82
CA ILE A 49 1.09 1.77 -3.19
C ILE A 49 0.67 1.18 -4.53
N LYS A 50 -0.63 0.88 -4.69
CA LYS A 50 -1.20 0.33 -5.93
C LYS A 50 -0.82 1.23 -7.11
N LYS A 51 -1.17 2.52 -7.05
CA LYS A 51 -0.86 3.47 -8.11
C LYS A 51 0.62 3.48 -8.46
N PHE A 52 1.50 3.53 -7.45
CA PHE A 52 2.94 3.52 -7.66
C PHE A 52 3.43 2.29 -8.44
N VAL A 53 2.93 1.10 -8.09
CA VAL A 53 3.26 -0.17 -8.75
C VAL A 53 2.70 -0.18 -10.17
N MET A 54 1.43 0.15 -10.33
CA MET A 54 0.71 0.14 -11.60
C MET A 54 1.32 1.06 -12.65
N ASP A 55 1.76 2.26 -12.25
CA ASP A 55 2.44 3.22 -13.13
C ASP A 55 3.78 2.67 -13.68
N ARG A 56 4.36 1.65 -13.03
CA ARG A 56 5.66 1.06 -13.38
C ARG A 56 5.58 -0.33 -14.00
N LEU A 57 4.38 -0.91 -14.09
CA LEU A 57 4.20 -2.18 -14.78
C LEU A 57 4.45 -2.01 -16.29
N PRO A 58 5.10 -2.99 -16.95
CA PRO A 58 5.20 -3.03 -18.39
C PRO A 58 3.81 -2.99 -19.04
N PRO A 59 3.65 -2.42 -20.25
CA PRO A 59 2.36 -2.31 -20.92
C PRO A 59 1.57 -3.62 -21.01
N GLY A 60 2.23 -4.76 -21.29
CA GLY A 60 1.60 -6.08 -21.36
C GLY A 60 1.25 -6.74 -20.02
N MET A 61 1.51 -6.06 -18.90
CA MET A 61 1.18 -6.53 -17.54
C MET A 61 0.16 -5.62 -16.84
N LYS A 62 -0.29 -4.54 -17.49
CA LYS A 62 -1.35 -3.69 -16.94
C LYS A 62 -2.69 -4.41 -17.12
N PRO A 63 -3.55 -4.47 -16.09
CA PRO A 63 -4.89 -5.03 -16.23
C PRO A 63 -5.69 -4.18 -17.22
N GLU A 64 -6.50 -4.86 -18.02
CA GLU A 64 -7.40 -4.21 -18.97
C GLU A 64 -8.61 -3.65 -18.21
N GLY A 65 -8.78 -2.32 -18.23
CA GLY A 65 -9.94 -1.63 -17.67
C GLY A 65 -9.92 -1.48 -16.14
N GLU A 66 -9.47 -0.32 -15.66
CA GLU A 66 -9.90 0.25 -14.37
C GLU A 66 -10.67 1.55 -14.62
#